data_AF-A0A1H2ZIR0-F1
#
_entry.id   AF-A0A1H2ZIR0-F1
#
_cell.length_a   1.000
_cell.length_b   1.000
_cell.length_c   1.000
_cell.angle_alpha   90.00
_cell.angle_beta   90.00
_cell.angle_gamma   90.00
#
_symmetry.space_group_name_H-M   'P 1'
#
loop_
_entity.id
_entity.type
_entity.pdbx_description
1 polymer ?
#
loop_
_entity_poly.entity_id
_entity_poly.type
_entity_poly.pdbx_seq_one_letter_code
_entity_poly.pdbx_strand_id
1 'polypeptide(L)' 'MRDKVKGDDLPIMYNMNFGHTVLMFILAYGVEAEIDCDNKKFRINESGTAEE' A
#
# COMPACT_ATOMS: atom_id res chain seq x y z
N MET A 1 -3.22 -8.16 -22.51
CA MET A 1 -4.59 -7.83 -22.05
C MET A 1 -4.46 -7.36 -20.60
N ARG A 2 -4.57 -6.07 -20.30
CA ARG A 2 -4.62 -5.59 -18.90
C ARG A 2 -6.08 -5.55 -18.52
N ASP A 3 -6.52 -6.47 -17.67
CA ASP A 3 -7.81 -6.36 -16.98
C ASP A 3 -7.74 -5.12 -16.08
N LYS A 4 -8.24 -4.00 -16.59
CA LYS A 4 -8.50 -2.83 -15.75
C LYS A 4 -9.67 -3.20 -14.86
N VAL A 5 -9.46 -3.15 -13.56
CA VAL A 5 -10.53 -3.32 -12.58
C VAL A 5 -11.62 -2.28 -12.89
N LYS A 6 -12.79 -2.76 -13.34
CA LYS A 6 -14.01 -1.97 -13.51
C LYS A 6 -14.79 -2.07 -12.21
N GLY A 7 -14.39 -1.29 -11.22
CA GLY A 7 -15.11 -1.15 -9.97
C GLY A 7 -14.91 0.28 -9.51
N ASP A 8 -15.97 1.10 -9.64
CA ASP A 8 -15.94 2.49 -9.20
C ASP A 8 -15.78 2.61 -7.67
N ASP A 9 -16.09 1.52 -6.94
CA ASP A 9 -16.02 1.43 -5.49
C ASP A 9 -14.71 0.85 -4.95
N LEU A 10 -13.73 0.52 -5.81
CA LEU A 10 -12.43 0.04 -5.30
C LEU A 10 -11.60 1.23 -4.79
N PRO A 11 -11.22 1.27 -3.49
CA PRO A 11 -10.34 2.30 -3.00
C PRO A 11 -8.95 2.17 -3.66
N ILE A 12 -8.50 3.25 -4.30
CA ILE A 12 -7.19 3.32 -4.97
C ILE A 12 -6.37 4.44 -4.34
N MET A 13 -5.22 4.08 -3.76
CA MET A 13 -4.19 5.04 -3.34
C MET A 13 -3.04 5.02 -4.35
N TYR A 14 -2.75 6.19 -4.94
CA TYR A 14 -1.72 6.36 -5.98
C TYR A 14 -0.63 7.33 -5.53
N ASN A 15 0.48 7.38 -6.28
CA ASN A 15 1.64 8.24 -5.99
C ASN A 15 2.30 7.95 -4.62
N MET A 16 2.35 6.68 -4.26
CA MET A 16 3.06 6.22 -3.07
C MET A 16 4.57 6.12 -3.34
N ASN A 17 5.38 6.60 -2.40
CA ASN A 17 6.84 6.66 -2.51
C ASN A 17 7.53 5.32 -2.20
N PHE A 18 7.20 4.25 -2.93
CA PHE A 18 7.90 2.94 -2.80
C PHE A 18 8.42 2.41 -4.14
N GLY A 19 8.26 3.18 -5.23
CA GLY A 19 8.78 2.85 -6.56
C GLY A 19 10.16 3.46 -6.82
N HIS A 20 10.46 3.83 -8.07
CA HIS A 20 11.78 4.37 -8.46
C HIS A 20 12.11 5.79 -7.97
N THR A 21 11.24 6.41 -7.16
CA THR A 21 11.41 7.78 -6.65
C THR A 21 12.39 7.84 -5.50
N VAL A 22 13.16 8.92 -5.35
CA VAL A 22 14.06 9.11 -4.21
C VAL A 22 13.27 9.28 -2.90
N LEU A 23 13.83 8.78 -1.78
CA LEU A 23 13.17 8.65 -0.46
C LEU A 23 12.06 7.58 -0.45
N MET A 24 12.44 6.36 -0.82
CA MET A 24 11.56 5.19 -0.81
C MET A 24 11.33 4.68 0.61
N PHE A 25 10.10 4.35 0.95
CA PHE A 25 9.81 3.52 2.12
C PHE A 25 9.77 2.04 1.73
N ILE A 26 10.01 1.16 2.71
CA ILE A 26 9.98 -0.29 2.52
C ILE A 26 8.55 -0.79 2.69
N LEU A 27 8.05 -1.54 1.71
CA LEU A 27 6.76 -2.22 1.82
C LEU A 27 7.00 -3.67 2.22
N ALA A 28 6.52 -4.05 3.41
CA ALA A 28 6.48 -5.45 3.83
C ALA A 28 5.39 -6.17 3.02
N TYR A 29 5.76 -7.24 2.32
CA TYR A 29 4.81 -8.04 1.55
C TYR A 29 4.24 -9.16 2.42
N GLY A 30 2.96 -9.49 2.20
CA GLY A 30 2.30 -10.61 2.86
C GLY A 30 1.79 -10.33 4.27
N VAL A 31 1.84 -9.07 4.72
CA VAL A 31 1.33 -8.61 6.02
C VAL A 31 0.08 -7.75 5.85
N GLU A 32 -0.76 -7.70 6.88
CA GLU A 32 -1.95 -6.84 6.90
C GLU A 32 -1.56 -5.35 6.92
N ALA A 33 -2.19 -4.59 6.03
CA ALA A 33 -2.04 -3.15 5.94
C ALA A 33 -3.39 -2.48 5.64
N GLU A 34 -3.51 -1.23 6.06
CA GLU A 34 -4.72 -0.43 5.96
C GLU A 34 -4.48 0.82 5.11
N ILE A 35 -5.45 1.13 4.25
CA ILE A 35 -5.52 2.35 3.44
C ILE A 35 -6.69 3.18 3.94
N ASP A 36 -6.40 4.36 4.48
CA ASP A 36 -7.39 5.37 4.84
C ASP A 36 -7.42 6.43 3.71
N CYS A 37 -8.40 6.33 2.83
CA CYS A 37 -8.58 7.24 1.71
C CYS A 37 -9.04 8.64 2.14
N ASP A 38 -9.75 8.77 3.26
CA ASP A 38 -10.27 10.04 3.76
C ASP A 38 -9.14 10.90 4.35
N ASN A 39 -8.26 10.27 5.13
CA ASN A 39 -7.10 10.94 5.74
C ASN A 39 -5.81 10.82 4.91
N LYS A 40 -5.85 10.11 3.77
CA LYS A 40 -4.69 9.85 2.89
C LYS A 40 -3.52 9.19 3.62
N LYS A 41 -3.81 8.17 4.44
CA LYS A 41 -2.83 7.46 5.24
C LYS A 41 -2.71 6.00 4.84
N PHE A 42 -1.50 5.48 4.95
CA PHE A 42 -1.19 4.06 4.81
C PHE A 42 -0.54 3.58 6.11
N ARG A 43 -0.98 2.43 6.62
CA ARG A 43 -0.45 1.83 7.85
C ARG A 43 -0.21 0.34 7.64
N ILE A 44 0.90 -0.17 8.15
CA ILE A 44 1.12 -1.62 8.28
C ILE A 44 0.66 -2.00 9.68
N ASN A 45 -0.30 -2.93 9.78
CA ASN A 45 -0.93 -3.32 11.04
C ASN A 45 -0.20 -4.47 11.73
N GLU A 46 0.64 -5.19 11.00
CA GLU A 46 1.38 -6.37 11.45
C GLU A 46 2.90 -6.16 11.36
N SER A 47 3.67 -6.96 12.11
CA SER A 47 5.13 -6.95 12.00
C SER A 47 5.58 -7.48 10.64
N GLY A 48 6.45 -6.74 9.95
CA GLY A 48 7.10 -7.17 8.71
C GLY A 48 8.31 -8.08 8.91
N THR A 49 8.67 -8.38 10.16
CA THR A 49 9.85 -9.17 10.52
C THR A 49 9.48 -10.27 11.52
N ALA A 50 10.25 -11.36 11.51
CA ALA A 50 10.19 -12.35 12.58
C ALA A 50 10.56 -11.70 13.93
N GLU A 51 9.92 -12.15 15.01
CA GLU A 51 10.31 -11.78 16.37
C GLU A 51 11.65 -12.47 16.70
N GLU A 52 12.57 -11.75 17.35
CA GLU A 52 13.89 -12.25 17.77
C GLU A 52 13.85 -12.80 19.21
#